data_AF-A0A183FNM3-F1
#
_entry.id   AF-A0A183FNM3-F1
#
_cell.length_a   1.000
_cell.length_b   1.000
_cell.length_c   1.000
_cell.angle_alpha   90.00
_cell.angle_beta   90.00
_cell.angle_gamma   90.00
#
_symmetry.space_group_name_H-M   'P 1'
#
loop_
_entity.id
_entity.type
_entity.pdbx_description
1 polymer ?
#
loop_
_entity_poly.entity_id
_entity_poly.type
_entity_poly.pdbx_seq_one_letter_code
_entity_poly.pdbx_strand_id
1 'polypeptide(L)'
;MKNQNFVCQYEGKCPVDKSIRCACRHCRFQKCLQVGMDRNAIQQNRDPIGYTKRTRRYPPIKKAESSEECSPKSSVMDAFLMYLTRIEGLAQTLRLSRFTTNSHLIEAVMSPCLLVDENFMAMNSQVAPQHTYTTLTYATQSDYHYWHERDWFVMIEWAKAIPAYERLPLMDKLALLRHSAITYPSLIHTFFSPDHGLDTIVFPNGAFFDRTNEPLRPVGFNRKKYQMLDQLLKPMREMQIDVTEFAAFKTIFFLNPDADDVNAASKAKLSEGRSAVTNALYRYMLRKRDAEEAGDRFGRLLLLGTVLATMAVEMKEAVLVADFFDQIKFTTFAKQLLFGIKHE
;
A
#
# COMPACT_ATOMS: atom_id res chain seq x y z
N MET A 1 26.89 -24.21 -4.51
CA MET A 1 27.90 -25.13 -3.90
C MET A 1 28.14 -24.67 -2.47
N LYS A 2 28.10 -25.53 -1.45
CA LYS A 2 28.48 -25.11 -0.08
C LYS A 2 29.96 -24.75 -0.11
N ASN A 3 30.31 -23.52 0.27
CA ASN A 3 31.67 -23.00 0.22
C ASN A 3 32.52 -23.61 1.36
N GLN A 4 32.83 -24.91 1.24
CA GLN A 4 33.52 -25.67 2.26
C GLN A 4 35.04 -25.51 2.13
N ASN A 5 35.69 -25.23 3.25
CA ASN A 5 37.15 -25.15 3.35
C ASN A 5 37.70 -26.50 3.83
N PHE A 6 38.63 -27.07 3.06
CA PHE A 6 39.33 -28.31 3.43
C PHE A 6 40.73 -27.99 3.95
N VAL A 7 41.14 -28.61 5.06
CA VAL A 7 42.46 -28.44 5.67
C VAL A 7 43.19 -29.79 5.64
N CYS A 8 44.47 -29.79 5.27
CA CYS A 8 45.32 -30.98 5.36
C CYS A 8 45.77 -31.18 6.81
N GLN A 9 45.80 -32.43 7.29
CA GLN A 9 46.33 -32.75 8.62
C GLN A 9 47.86 -32.94 8.64
N TYR A 10 48.50 -32.82 7.47
CA TYR A 10 49.94 -32.96 7.26
C TYR A 10 50.46 -31.75 6.45
N GLU A 11 51.54 -31.91 5.70
CA GLU A 11 52.22 -30.83 4.95
C GLU A 11 51.54 -30.40 3.64
N GLY A 12 50.31 -30.81 3.35
CA GLY A 12 49.62 -30.47 2.09
C GLY A 12 50.20 -31.16 0.84
N LYS A 13 51.07 -32.17 1.00
CA LYS A 13 51.73 -32.91 -0.09
C LYS A 13 51.30 -34.39 -0.18
N CYS A 14 50.10 -34.72 0.29
CA CYS A 14 49.62 -36.11 0.27
C CYS A 14 49.55 -36.66 -1.16
N PRO A 15 50.00 -37.90 -1.41
CA PRO A 15 49.87 -38.53 -2.72
C PRO A 15 48.40 -38.73 -3.11
N VAL A 16 48.04 -38.35 -4.34
CA VAL A 16 46.68 -38.47 -4.89
C VAL A 16 46.71 -39.39 -6.11
N ASP A 17 46.55 -40.69 -5.86
CA ASP A 17 46.42 -41.76 -6.85
C ASP A 17 45.04 -42.44 -6.79
N LYS A 18 44.81 -43.46 -7.63
CA LYS A 18 43.52 -44.14 -7.73
C LYS A 18 43.11 -44.85 -6.43
N SER A 19 44.07 -45.40 -5.68
CA SER A 19 43.83 -46.15 -4.44
C SER A 19 43.58 -45.24 -3.23
N ILE A 20 44.29 -44.12 -3.12
CA ILE A 20 44.28 -43.29 -1.89
C ILE A 20 43.76 -41.87 -2.08
N ARG A 21 43.24 -41.49 -3.26
CA ARG A 21 42.64 -40.15 -3.52
C ARG A 21 41.59 -39.69 -2.52
N CYS A 22 40.97 -40.58 -1.75
CA CYS A 22 39.96 -40.23 -0.74
C CYS A 22 40.56 -39.90 0.64
N ALA A 23 41.86 -40.14 0.86
CA ALA A 23 42.51 -39.96 2.16
C ALA A 23 42.61 -38.49 2.59
N CYS A 24 42.85 -37.57 1.65
CA CYS A 24 42.95 -36.13 1.95
C CYS A 24 42.14 -35.28 0.96
N ARG A 25 41.04 -34.68 1.45
CA ARG A 25 40.17 -33.81 0.63
C ARG A 25 40.87 -32.51 0.21
N HIS A 26 41.74 -31.96 1.07
CA HIS A 26 42.52 -30.76 0.77
C HIS A 26 43.46 -30.99 -0.42
N CYS A 27 44.35 -31.98 -0.34
CA CYS A 27 45.33 -32.27 -1.40
C CYS A 27 44.65 -32.71 -2.71
N ARG A 28 43.53 -33.44 -2.63
CA ARG A 28 42.73 -33.79 -3.81
C ARG A 28 42.16 -32.54 -4.48
N PHE A 29 41.56 -31.63 -3.71
CA PHE A 29 40.98 -30.39 -4.26
C PHE A 29 42.07 -29.48 -4.85
N GLN A 30 43.21 -29.33 -4.16
CA GLN A 30 44.37 -28.59 -4.68
C GLN A 30 44.87 -29.18 -6.00
N LYS A 31 45.00 -30.51 -6.10
CA LYS A 31 45.38 -31.16 -7.35
C LYS A 31 44.38 -30.90 -8.48
N CYS A 32 43.06 -30.89 -8.21
CA CYS A 32 42.05 -30.52 -9.20
C CYS A 32 42.28 -29.13 -9.78
N LEU A 33 42.60 -28.14 -8.93
CA LEU A 33 42.91 -26.79 -9.38
C LEU A 33 44.22 -26.73 -10.17
N GLN A 34 45.27 -27.44 -9.71
CA GLN A 34 46.57 -27.50 -10.38
C GLN A 34 46.51 -28.11 -11.79
N VAL A 35 45.61 -29.08 -12.02
CA VAL A 35 45.40 -29.65 -13.37
C VAL A 35 44.45 -28.81 -14.25
N GLY A 36 44.09 -27.59 -13.79
CA GLY A 36 43.32 -26.62 -14.58
C GLY A 36 41.80 -26.74 -14.46
N MET A 37 41.26 -27.39 -13.43
CA MET A 37 39.80 -27.37 -13.22
C MET A 37 39.35 -26.01 -12.71
N ASP A 38 38.48 -25.34 -13.47
CA ASP A 38 37.89 -24.07 -13.08
C ASP A 38 36.67 -24.28 -12.17
N ARG A 39 36.67 -23.59 -11.03
CA ARG A 39 35.58 -23.61 -10.05
C ARG A 39 34.35 -22.86 -10.56
N ASN A 40 34.52 -21.88 -11.44
CA ASN A 40 33.44 -21.09 -12.04
C ASN A 40 32.70 -21.83 -13.15
N ALA A 41 33.32 -22.85 -13.75
CA ALA A 41 32.70 -23.71 -14.77
C ALA A 41 31.66 -24.70 -14.19
N ILE A 42 31.44 -24.70 -12.87
CA ILE A 42 30.50 -25.61 -12.20
C ILE A 42 29.09 -25.01 -12.19
N GLN A 43 28.22 -25.54 -13.06
CA GLN A 43 26.79 -25.22 -13.07
C GLN A 43 26.09 -25.74 -11.81
N GLN A 44 25.48 -24.84 -11.03
CA GLN A 44 24.82 -25.21 -9.77
C GLN A 44 23.41 -25.76 -9.95
N ASN A 45 22.71 -25.28 -10.98
CA ASN A 45 21.35 -25.68 -11.30
C ASN A 45 21.38 -26.44 -12.62
N ARG A 46 21.32 -27.76 -12.54
CA ARG A 46 20.96 -28.59 -13.69
C ARG A 46 19.48 -28.93 -13.55
N ASP A 47 18.74 -28.83 -14.64
CA ASP A 47 17.40 -29.38 -14.68
C ASP A 47 17.48 -30.87 -14.31
N PRO A 48 16.63 -31.36 -13.40
CA PRO A 48 16.58 -32.77 -13.06
C PRO A 48 16.32 -33.59 -14.35
N ILE A 49 17.28 -34.41 -14.75
CA ILE A 49 17.12 -35.34 -15.88
C ILE A 49 16.18 -36.46 -15.43
N GLY A 50 14.87 -36.22 -15.55
CA GLY A 50 13.84 -37.25 -15.48
C GLY A 50 13.70 -38.01 -14.15
N TYR A 51 12.54 -38.64 -13.99
CA TYR A 51 12.11 -39.27 -12.74
C TYR A 51 12.79 -40.64 -12.55
N THR A 52 13.90 -40.72 -11.81
CA THR A 52 14.32 -42.02 -11.24
C THR A 52 13.34 -42.40 -10.13
N LYS A 53 12.39 -43.28 -10.46
CA LYS A 53 11.49 -43.95 -9.51
C LYS A 53 12.30 -44.84 -8.56
N ARG A 54 13.03 -44.29 -7.57
CA ARG A 54 13.54 -45.07 -6.44
C ARG A 54 13.61 -44.21 -5.17
N THR A 55 12.74 -44.58 -4.24
CA THR A 55 12.74 -44.26 -2.80
C THR A 55 12.68 -42.78 -2.43
N ARG A 56 11.44 -42.25 -2.32
CA ARG A 56 11.13 -41.09 -1.48
C ARG A 56 11.68 -41.32 -0.07
N ARG A 57 12.79 -40.67 0.29
CA ARG A 57 13.28 -40.53 1.68
C ARG A 57 12.79 -39.27 2.37
N TYR A 58 12.04 -38.44 1.66
CA TYR A 58 11.26 -37.36 2.26
C TYR A 58 9.80 -37.82 2.34
N PRO A 59 9.07 -37.45 3.42
CA PRO A 59 7.61 -37.53 3.37
C PRO A 59 7.17 -36.84 2.08
N PRO A 60 6.10 -37.30 1.41
CA PRO A 60 5.54 -36.50 0.35
C PRO A 60 5.40 -35.10 0.92
N ILE A 61 6.04 -34.11 0.26
CA ILE A 61 5.58 -32.72 0.37
C ILE A 61 4.08 -32.91 0.17
N LYS A 62 3.29 -32.68 1.23
CA LYS A 62 1.86 -32.51 1.07
C LYS A 62 1.82 -31.62 -0.15
N LYS A 63 1.25 -32.07 -1.27
CA LYS A 63 0.76 -31.11 -2.24
C LYS A 63 0.08 -30.12 -1.32
N ALA A 64 0.61 -28.90 -1.22
CA ALA A 64 -0.23 -27.83 -0.76
C ALA A 64 -1.43 -28.09 -1.66
N GLU A 65 -2.54 -28.54 -1.04
CA GLU A 65 -3.82 -28.49 -1.71
C GLU A 65 -3.72 -27.14 -2.38
N SER A 66 -3.66 -27.16 -3.72
CA SER A 66 -3.69 -25.94 -4.51
C SER A 66 -4.83 -25.20 -3.86
N SER A 67 -4.52 -24.19 -3.03
CA SER A 67 -5.48 -23.83 -2.01
C SER A 67 -6.68 -23.44 -2.83
N GLU A 68 -7.79 -24.15 -2.63
CA GLU A 68 -9.01 -23.83 -3.37
C GLU A 68 -9.45 -22.38 -3.01
N GLU A 69 -8.72 -21.71 -2.12
CA GLU A 69 -8.67 -20.27 -1.92
C GLU A 69 -8.32 -19.43 -3.17
N CYS A 70 -7.72 -20.02 -4.21
CA CYS A 70 -7.58 -19.39 -5.53
C CYS A 70 -8.65 -19.85 -6.54
N SER A 71 -9.60 -20.69 -6.14
CA SER A 71 -10.78 -20.99 -6.94
C SER A 71 -11.72 -19.77 -6.94
N PRO A 72 -12.34 -19.39 -8.08
CA PRO A 72 -13.25 -18.24 -8.17
C PRO A 72 -14.51 -18.31 -7.28
N LYS A 73 -14.68 -19.36 -6.47
CA LYS A 73 -15.95 -19.75 -5.81
C LYS A 73 -16.02 -19.55 -4.29
N SER A 74 -15.03 -18.97 -3.62
CA SER A 74 -15.11 -18.69 -2.18
C SER A 74 -16.00 -17.47 -1.87
N SER A 75 -17.26 -17.70 -1.50
CA SER A 75 -18.28 -16.66 -1.18
C SER A 75 -17.93 -15.74 -0.01
N VAL A 76 -17.09 -16.19 0.94
CA VAL A 76 -16.78 -15.46 2.18
C VAL A 76 -15.91 -14.23 1.93
N MET A 77 -14.96 -14.30 1.00
CA MET A 77 -14.07 -13.17 0.72
C MET A 77 -14.70 -12.12 -0.20
N ASP A 78 -15.74 -12.47 -0.95
CA ASP A 78 -16.53 -11.48 -1.70
C ASP A 78 -17.32 -10.59 -0.73
N ALA A 79 -17.79 -11.16 0.38
CA ALA A 79 -18.43 -10.41 1.44
C ALA A 79 -17.48 -9.37 2.03
N PHE A 80 -16.17 -9.63 2.09
CA PHE A 80 -15.21 -8.66 2.59
C PHE A 80 -15.01 -7.47 1.63
N LEU A 81 -14.93 -7.71 0.30
CA LEU A 81 -14.90 -6.59 -0.66
C LEU A 81 -16.20 -5.79 -0.67
N MET A 82 -17.35 -6.45 -0.54
CA MET A 82 -18.63 -5.77 -0.42
C MET A 82 -18.71 -4.97 0.88
N TYR A 83 -18.17 -5.49 1.97
CA TYR A 83 -18.00 -4.75 3.22
C TYR A 83 -17.12 -3.51 3.02
N LEU A 84 -15.94 -3.63 2.40
CA LEU A 84 -15.07 -2.49 2.12
C LEU A 84 -15.75 -1.45 1.21
N THR A 85 -16.50 -1.90 0.20
CA THR A 85 -17.31 -1.02 -0.67
C THR A 85 -18.38 -0.28 0.14
N ARG A 86 -19.05 -0.96 1.07
CA ARG A 86 -20.03 -0.33 1.98
C ARG A 86 -19.36 0.71 2.88
N ILE A 87 -18.21 0.38 3.47
CA ILE A 87 -17.44 1.30 4.32
C ILE A 87 -16.99 2.51 3.51
N GLU A 88 -16.61 2.35 2.25
CA GLU A 88 -16.27 3.47 1.35
C GLU A 88 -17.46 4.43 1.16
N GLY A 89 -18.66 3.88 0.92
CA GLY A 89 -19.87 4.67 0.82
C GLY A 89 -20.19 5.43 2.12
N LEU A 90 -20.05 4.78 3.27
CA LEU A 90 -20.26 5.40 4.59
C LEU A 90 -19.23 6.49 4.87
N ALA A 91 -17.95 6.26 4.54
CA ALA A 91 -16.88 7.24 4.65
C ALA A 91 -17.17 8.46 3.77
N GLN A 92 -17.69 8.27 2.55
CA GLN A 92 -18.09 9.36 1.68
C GLN A 92 -19.30 10.13 2.23
N THR A 93 -20.29 9.45 2.82
CA THR A 93 -21.41 10.12 3.51
C THR A 93 -20.90 10.97 4.67
N LEU A 94 -20.04 10.43 5.53
CA LEU A 94 -19.43 11.18 6.62
C LEU A 94 -18.62 12.37 6.08
N ARG A 95 -17.84 12.17 5.01
CA ARG A 95 -17.09 13.21 4.32
C ARG A 95 -17.98 14.31 3.75
N LEU A 96 -19.22 14.05 3.39
CA LEU A 96 -20.12 15.10 2.88
C LEU A 96 -21.06 15.68 3.94
N SER A 97 -21.14 15.06 5.12
CA SER A 97 -22.01 15.48 6.23
C SER A 97 -21.70 16.88 6.80
N ARG A 98 -22.58 17.39 7.67
CA ARG A 98 -22.33 18.61 8.47
C ARG A 98 -21.42 18.39 9.68
N PHE A 99 -21.10 17.14 10.00
CA PHE A 99 -20.34 16.82 11.19
C PHE A 99 -18.92 17.36 11.10
N THR A 100 -18.46 17.95 12.20
CA THR A 100 -17.09 18.42 12.42
C THR A 100 -16.65 17.97 13.80
N THR A 101 -15.41 17.50 13.94
CA THR A 101 -14.82 17.18 15.23
C THR A 101 -13.64 18.09 15.54
N ASN A 102 -13.42 18.34 16.82
CA ASN A 102 -12.23 19.02 17.35
C ASN A 102 -11.40 18.08 18.25
N SER A 103 -11.61 16.76 18.15
CA SER A 103 -10.89 15.77 18.95
C SER A 103 -9.38 15.81 18.69
N HIS A 104 -8.61 15.56 19.74
CA HIS A 104 -7.17 15.33 19.59
C HIS A 104 -6.90 14.02 18.83
N LEU A 105 -5.73 13.91 18.19
CA LEU A 105 -5.42 12.76 17.33
C LEU A 105 -5.58 11.42 18.04
N ILE A 106 -5.01 11.26 19.25
CA ILE A 106 -5.10 10.01 20.01
C ILE A 106 -6.56 9.68 20.36
N GLU A 107 -7.34 10.68 20.77
CA GLU A 107 -8.74 10.50 21.12
C GLU A 107 -9.56 10.04 19.92
N ALA A 108 -9.35 10.64 18.74
CA ALA A 108 -10.02 10.24 17.50
C ALA A 108 -9.68 8.78 17.09
N VAL A 109 -8.44 8.34 17.31
CA VAL A 109 -7.98 6.98 16.99
C VAL A 109 -8.50 5.95 17.99
N MET A 110 -8.64 6.33 19.27
CA MET A 110 -9.07 5.43 20.34
C MET A 110 -10.58 5.37 20.55
N SER A 111 -11.32 6.36 20.04
CA SER A 111 -12.78 6.39 20.15
C SER A 111 -13.44 5.30 19.28
N PRO A 112 -14.66 4.85 19.64
CA PRO A 112 -15.43 3.94 18.80
C PRO A 112 -15.55 4.44 17.35
N CYS A 113 -15.62 3.51 16.39
CA CYS A 113 -15.75 3.86 14.98
C CYS A 113 -17.15 4.39 14.68
N LEU A 114 -17.22 5.61 14.15
CA LEU A 114 -18.48 6.27 13.81
C LEU A 114 -19.16 5.66 12.57
N LEU A 115 -18.39 5.09 11.64
CA LEU A 115 -18.93 4.50 10.41
C LEU A 115 -19.77 3.23 10.67
N VAL A 116 -19.55 2.56 11.80
CA VAL A 116 -20.33 1.36 12.17
C VAL A 116 -21.48 1.68 13.13
N ASP A 117 -21.58 2.92 13.62
CA ASP A 117 -22.72 3.39 14.40
C ASP A 117 -23.86 3.82 13.45
N GLU A 118 -24.85 2.96 13.32
CA GLU A 118 -25.99 3.17 12.42
C GLU A 118 -26.82 4.40 12.81
N ASN A 119 -26.97 4.69 14.11
CA ASN A 119 -27.73 5.84 14.58
C ASN A 119 -26.98 7.14 14.25
N PHE A 120 -25.67 7.17 14.52
CA PHE A 120 -24.83 8.31 14.17
C PHE A 120 -24.85 8.59 12.67
N MET A 121 -24.69 7.55 11.85
CA MET A 121 -24.69 7.69 10.39
C MET A 121 -26.06 8.11 9.85
N ALA A 122 -27.15 7.63 10.43
CA ALA A 122 -28.50 8.07 10.07
C ALA A 122 -28.69 9.58 10.34
N MET A 123 -28.25 10.06 11.51
CA MET A 123 -28.33 11.47 11.88
C MET A 123 -27.45 12.39 11.02
N ASN A 124 -26.32 11.87 10.51
CA ASN A 124 -25.34 12.63 9.72
C ASN A 124 -25.34 12.27 8.23
N SER A 125 -26.46 11.74 7.72
CA SER A 125 -26.59 11.28 6.33
C SER A 125 -26.74 12.41 5.30
N GLN A 126 -27.16 13.60 5.73
CA GLN A 126 -27.42 14.73 4.82
C GLN A 126 -26.13 15.47 4.45
N VAL A 127 -26.00 15.77 3.16
CA VAL A 127 -24.91 16.60 2.63
C VAL A 127 -25.00 18.01 3.21
N ALA A 128 -23.88 18.54 3.70
CA ALA A 128 -23.82 19.91 4.18
C ALA A 128 -24.05 20.90 3.03
N PRO A 129 -24.78 22.02 3.24
CA PRO A 129 -24.99 23.04 2.22
C PRO A 129 -23.69 23.64 1.68
N GLN A 130 -22.63 23.68 2.48
CA GLN A 130 -21.30 24.13 2.06
C GLN A 130 -20.54 23.10 1.20
N HIS A 131 -21.03 21.86 1.12
CA HIS A 131 -20.49 20.79 0.26
C HIS A 131 -21.38 20.57 -0.97
N THR A 132 -22.13 21.59 -1.35
CA THR A 132 -22.82 21.68 -2.62
C THR A 132 -22.39 22.96 -3.32
N TYR A 133 -22.44 22.96 -4.65
CA TYR A 133 -22.05 24.11 -5.45
C TYR A 133 -22.97 24.25 -6.66
N THR A 134 -23.11 25.49 -7.12
CA THR A 134 -23.77 25.84 -8.38
C THR A 134 -22.77 26.37 -9.41
N THR A 135 -21.66 26.94 -8.95
CA THR A 135 -20.58 27.50 -9.77
C THR A 135 -19.23 27.02 -9.26
N LEU A 136 -18.31 26.78 -10.18
CA LEU A 136 -16.94 26.42 -9.85
C LEU A 136 -16.10 27.66 -9.51
N THR A 137 -15.23 27.54 -8.53
CA THR A 137 -14.30 28.58 -8.11
C THR A 137 -12.89 28.03 -7.96
N TYR A 138 -11.86 28.83 -8.25
CA TYR A 138 -10.48 28.38 -8.03
C TYR A 138 -10.23 28.12 -6.55
N ALA A 139 -9.63 26.97 -6.26
CA ALA A 139 -9.32 26.55 -4.90
C ALA A 139 -8.32 27.49 -4.25
N THR A 140 -8.66 27.90 -3.04
CA THR A 140 -7.83 28.75 -2.18
C THR A 140 -7.07 27.91 -1.16
N GLN A 141 -6.11 28.51 -0.45
CA GLN A 141 -5.41 27.84 0.64
C GLN A 141 -6.38 27.32 1.72
N SER A 142 -7.46 28.06 2.01
CA SER A 142 -8.50 27.65 2.96
C SER A 142 -9.25 26.39 2.49
N ASP A 143 -9.52 26.24 1.20
CA ASP A 143 -10.18 25.05 0.67
C ASP A 143 -9.31 23.82 0.86
N TYR A 144 -8.01 23.92 0.56
CA TYR A 144 -7.06 22.81 0.78
C TYR A 144 -6.96 22.44 2.25
N HIS A 145 -6.89 23.41 3.16
CA HIS A 145 -6.86 23.15 4.60
C HIS A 145 -8.13 22.42 5.06
N TYR A 146 -9.28 22.96 4.70
CA TYR A 146 -10.58 22.42 5.08
C TYR A 146 -10.72 20.96 4.63
N TRP A 147 -10.46 20.68 3.36
CA TRP A 147 -10.65 19.34 2.81
C TRP A 147 -9.60 18.34 3.29
N HIS A 148 -8.34 18.76 3.49
CA HIS A 148 -7.33 17.85 4.06
C HIS A 148 -7.64 17.46 5.51
N GLU A 149 -8.02 18.41 6.38
CA GLU A 149 -8.35 18.09 7.77
C GLU A 149 -9.56 17.16 7.87
N ARG A 150 -10.57 17.45 7.05
CA ARG A 150 -11.75 16.62 6.93
C ARG A 150 -11.42 15.22 6.43
N ASP A 151 -10.56 15.10 5.42
CA ASP A 151 -10.13 13.83 4.87
C ASP A 151 -9.28 13.02 5.84
N TRP A 152 -8.44 13.66 6.65
CA TRP A 152 -7.69 12.99 7.72
C TRP A 152 -8.60 12.44 8.81
N PHE A 153 -9.62 13.20 9.20
CA PHE A 153 -10.62 12.70 10.14
C PHE A 153 -11.37 11.49 9.56
N VAL A 154 -11.86 11.60 8.33
CA VAL A 154 -12.55 10.50 7.64
C VAL A 154 -11.61 9.29 7.45
N MET A 155 -10.33 9.51 7.18
CA MET A 155 -9.32 8.46 7.09
C MET A 155 -9.21 7.66 8.40
N ILE A 156 -9.23 8.33 9.56
CA ILE A 156 -9.18 7.66 10.86
C ILE A 156 -10.42 6.78 11.05
N GLU A 157 -11.61 7.33 10.80
CA GLU A 157 -12.86 6.58 10.93
C GLU A 157 -12.94 5.41 9.96
N TRP A 158 -12.49 5.61 8.72
CA TRP A 158 -12.37 4.57 7.70
C TRP A 158 -11.36 3.49 8.11
N ALA A 159 -10.21 3.86 8.65
CA ALA A 159 -9.18 2.92 9.09
C ALA A 159 -9.68 2.04 10.24
N LYS A 160 -10.38 2.61 11.23
CA LYS A 160 -11.00 1.87 12.36
C LYS A 160 -11.98 0.79 11.88
N ALA A 161 -12.63 0.98 10.73
CA ALA A 161 -13.51 -0.02 10.12
C ALA A 161 -12.74 -1.18 9.44
N ILE A 162 -11.41 -1.12 9.30
CA ILE A 162 -10.62 -2.20 8.70
C ILE A 162 -10.17 -3.18 9.79
N PRO A 163 -10.59 -4.46 9.77
CA PRO A 163 -10.30 -5.41 10.86
C PRO A 163 -8.81 -5.65 11.11
N ALA A 164 -7.96 -5.55 10.09
CA ALA A 164 -6.51 -5.70 10.23
C ALA A 164 -5.88 -4.51 10.99
N TYR A 165 -6.38 -3.30 10.75
CA TYR A 165 -5.92 -2.08 11.42
C TYR A 165 -6.42 -2.00 12.86
N GLU A 166 -7.69 -2.34 13.09
CA GLU A 166 -8.31 -2.14 14.40
C GLU A 166 -7.67 -2.97 15.52
N ARG A 167 -7.10 -4.13 15.16
CA ARG A 167 -6.37 -5.04 16.07
C ARG A 167 -4.93 -4.61 16.36
N LEU A 168 -4.46 -3.49 15.82
CA LEU A 168 -3.08 -3.02 16.01
C LEU A 168 -2.93 -2.21 17.31
N PRO A 169 -1.72 -2.22 17.91
CA PRO A 169 -1.35 -1.26 18.96
C PRO A 169 -1.47 0.18 18.47
N LEU A 170 -1.73 1.12 19.40
CA LEU A 170 -1.89 2.55 19.10
C LEU A 170 -0.71 3.13 18.30
N MET A 171 0.53 2.79 18.65
CA MET A 171 1.70 3.32 17.93
C MET A 171 1.75 2.87 16.47
N ASP A 172 1.39 1.62 16.18
CA ASP A 172 1.33 1.10 14.82
C ASP A 172 0.12 1.68 14.05
N LYS A 173 -1.01 1.92 14.73
CA LYS A 173 -2.15 2.66 14.17
C LYS A 173 -1.72 4.06 13.70
N LEU A 174 -1.02 4.80 14.56
CA LEU A 174 -0.51 6.15 14.25
C LEU A 174 0.53 6.14 13.11
N ALA A 175 1.41 5.14 13.07
CA ALA A 175 2.41 4.97 12.01
C ALA A 175 1.76 4.82 10.62
N LEU A 176 0.73 3.99 10.49
CA LEU A 176 0.01 3.78 9.21
C LEU A 176 -0.77 5.03 8.77
N LEU A 177 -1.43 5.70 9.72
CA LEU A 177 -2.14 6.95 9.45
C LEU A 177 -1.16 8.03 8.96
N ARG A 178 0.01 8.16 9.61
CA ARG A 178 1.06 9.10 9.18
C ARG A 178 1.56 8.78 7.77
N HIS A 179 1.88 7.52 7.49
CA HIS A 179 2.31 7.08 6.16
C HIS A 179 1.27 7.43 5.08
N SER A 180 -0.02 7.34 5.40
CA SER A 180 -1.10 7.55 4.44
C SER A 180 -1.67 8.97 4.42
N ALA A 181 -1.23 9.85 5.33
CA ALA A 181 -1.79 11.19 5.52
C ALA A 181 -1.71 12.06 4.25
N ILE A 182 -0.69 11.85 3.41
CA ILE A 182 -0.52 12.62 2.18
C ILE A 182 -1.29 11.99 1.01
N THR A 183 -1.23 10.66 0.89
CA THR A 183 -1.77 9.92 -0.25
C THR A 183 -3.28 9.76 -0.15
N TYR A 184 -3.83 9.65 1.06
CA TYR A 184 -5.26 9.45 1.26
C TYR A 184 -6.10 10.61 0.72
N PRO A 185 -5.86 11.90 1.08
CA PRO A 185 -6.58 13.00 0.44
C PRO A 185 -6.37 13.06 -1.07
N SER A 186 -5.17 12.72 -1.55
CA SER A 186 -4.87 12.71 -2.99
C SER A 186 -5.74 11.70 -3.74
N LEU A 187 -5.94 10.52 -3.16
CA LEU A 187 -6.82 9.47 -3.72
C LEU A 187 -8.28 9.88 -3.70
N ILE A 188 -8.76 10.36 -2.55
CA ILE A 188 -10.17 10.74 -2.35
C ILE A 188 -10.56 11.89 -3.28
N HIS A 189 -9.73 12.94 -3.34
CA HIS A 189 -9.97 14.08 -4.21
C HIS A 189 -10.00 13.69 -5.69
N THR A 190 -9.12 12.78 -6.10
CA THR A 190 -9.04 12.33 -7.49
C THR A 190 -10.24 11.46 -7.87
N PHE A 191 -10.54 10.45 -7.07
CA PHE A 191 -11.56 9.46 -7.38
C PHE A 191 -12.97 10.04 -7.31
N PHE A 192 -13.28 10.82 -6.27
CA PHE A 192 -14.61 11.42 -6.08
C PHE A 192 -14.80 12.77 -6.76
N SER A 193 -13.80 13.27 -7.49
CA SER A 193 -13.99 14.48 -8.31
C SER A 193 -15.15 14.22 -9.29
N PRO A 194 -16.11 15.14 -9.43
CA PRO A 194 -17.01 15.15 -10.57
C PRO A 194 -16.24 15.23 -11.90
N ASP A 195 -16.77 14.64 -12.96
CA ASP A 195 -16.11 14.63 -14.27
C ASP A 195 -16.20 16.01 -14.92
N HIS A 196 -15.07 16.71 -14.95
CA HIS A 196 -14.87 17.98 -15.64
C HIS A 196 -13.68 17.89 -16.62
N GLY A 197 -13.45 16.69 -17.17
CA GLY A 197 -12.31 16.40 -18.03
C GLY A 197 -11.09 15.86 -17.27
N LEU A 198 -9.98 15.69 -18.00
CA LEU A 198 -8.77 15.01 -17.51
C LEU A 198 -7.78 15.93 -16.79
N ASP A 199 -8.04 17.23 -16.75
CA ASP A 199 -7.12 18.26 -16.26
C ASP A 199 -7.68 19.08 -15.09
N THR A 200 -8.79 18.65 -14.49
CA THR A 200 -9.49 19.39 -13.44
C THR A 200 -9.91 18.45 -12.30
N ILE A 201 -9.52 18.78 -11.06
CA ILE A 201 -10.03 18.14 -9.85
C ILE A 201 -10.91 19.13 -9.10
N VAL A 202 -12.12 18.69 -8.76
CA VAL A 202 -13.15 19.51 -8.11
C VAL A 202 -13.46 18.95 -6.72
N PHE A 203 -13.33 19.78 -5.70
CA PHE A 203 -13.76 19.48 -4.34
C PHE A 203 -15.28 19.58 -4.21
N PRO A 204 -15.89 18.92 -3.20
CA PRO A 204 -17.35 18.94 -3.05
C PRO A 204 -17.98 20.31 -2.85
N ASN A 205 -17.24 21.33 -2.39
CA ASN A 205 -17.73 22.70 -2.28
C ASN A 205 -17.63 23.50 -3.59
N GLY A 206 -17.24 22.86 -4.71
CA GLY A 206 -17.09 23.51 -6.02
C GLY A 206 -15.74 24.20 -6.23
N ALA A 207 -14.89 24.26 -5.20
CA ALA A 207 -13.52 24.70 -5.35
C ALA A 207 -12.74 23.70 -6.21
N PHE A 208 -11.99 24.17 -7.21
CA PHE A 208 -11.26 23.30 -8.13
C PHE A 208 -9.83 23.77 -8.36
N PHE A 209 -9.00 22.84 -8.84
CA PHE A 209 -7.69 23.18 -9.38
C PHE A 209 -7.43 22.44 -10.68
N ASP A 210 -6.67 23.08 -11.54
CA ASP A 210 -6.30 22.61 -12.87
C ASP A 210 -4.80 22.90 -13.14
N ARG A 211 -4.40 22.96 -14.41
CA ARG A 211 -3.01 23.28 -14.80
C ARG A 211 -2.62 24.76 -14.60
N THR A 212 -3.53 25.63 -14.17
CA THR A 212 -3.22 27.04 -13.95
C THR A 212 -2.23 27.21 -12.81
N ASN A 213 -1.16 27.98 -13.01
CA ASN A 213 -0.14 28.16 -11.97
C ASN A 213 -0.69 28.93 -10.75
N GLU A 214 -0.43 28.44 -9.53
CA GLU A 214 -0.83 29.10 -8.28
C GLU A 214 0.41 29.74 -7.63
N PRO A 215 0.72 31.03 -7.92
CA PRO A 215 1.97 31.66 -7.48
C PRO A 215 2.08 31.84 -5.95
N LEU A 216 0.96 31.92 -5.25
CA LEU A 216 0.91 32.00 -3.79
C LEU A 216 1.14 30.66 -3.10
N ARG A 217 1.10 29.56 -3.86
CA ARG A 217 1.24 28.21 -3.32
C ARG A 217 2.69 27.75 -3.41
N PRO A 218 3.26 27.10 -2.37
CA PRO A 218 4.64 26.64 -2.42
C PRO A 218 4.90 25.72 -3.61
N VAL A 219 6.08 25.85 -4.23
CA VAL A 219 6.44 25.17 -5.49
C VAL A 219 6.26 23.65 -5.40
N GLY A 220 6.62 23.03 -4.27
CA GLY A 220 6.44 21.59 -4.07
C GLY A 220 4.98 21.12 -4.19
N PHE A 221 4.02 21.96 -3.78
CA PHE A 221 2.59 21.65 -3.87
C PHE A 221 2.06 21.84 -5.30
N ASN A 222 2.58 22.81 -6.06
CA ASN A 222 2.29 22.95 -7.48
C ASN A 222 2.75 21.73 -8.27
N ARG A 223 3.94 21.18 -7.97
CA ARG A 223 4.40 19.92 -8.59
C ARG A 223 3.46 18.74 -8.29
N LYS A 224 3.04 18.58 -7.03
CA LYS A 224 2.06 17.54 -6.64
C LYS A 224 0.75 17.66 -7.42
N LYS A 225 0.29 18.89 -7.65
CA LYS A 225 -0.94 19.12 -8.43
C LYS A 225 -0.87 18.47 -9.80
N TYR A 226 0.22 18.71 -10.54
CA TYR A 226 0.40 18.11 -11.86
C TYR A 226 0.50 16.58 -11.78
N GLN A 227 1.18 16.04 -10.77
CA GLN A 227 1.23 14.58 -10.56
C GLN A 227 -0.16 13.98 -10.28
N MET A 228 -1.00 14.65 -9.49
CA MET A 228 -2.38 14.19 -9.26
C MET A 228 -3.18 14.15 -10.56
N LEU A 229 -3.06 15.16 -11.43
CA LEU A 229 -3.75 15.19 -12.72
C LEU A 229 -3.24 14.09 -13.67
N ASP A 230 -1.92 14.04 -13.90
CA ASP A 230 -1.33 13.17 -14.91
C ASP A 230 -1.23 11.70 -14.48
N GLN A 231 -0.93 11.45 -13.20
CA GLN A 231 -0.55 10.11 -12.72
C GLN A 231 -1.65 9.44 -11.88
N LEU A 232 -2.66 10.18 -11.42
CA LEU A 232 -3.83 9.61 -10.73
C LEU A 232 -5.12 9.84 -11.52
N LEU A 233 -5.53 11.09 -11.75
CA LEU A 233 -6.85 11.42 -12.34
C LEU A 233 -7.02 10.77 -13.71
N LYS A 234 -6.09 11.05 -14.62
CA LYS A 234 -6.16 10.54 -15.99
C LYS A 234 -6.17 9.00 -16.03
N PRO A 235 -5.23 8.27 -15.39
CA PRO A 235 -5.28 6.81 -15.35
C PRO A 235 -6.55 6.23 -14.71
N MET A 236 -7.05 6.83 -13.62
CA MET A 236 -8.27 6.35 -12.95
C MET A 236 -9.51 6.50 -13.84
N ARG A 237 -9.60 7.60 -14.60
CA ARG A 237 -10.68 7.88 -15.57
C ARG A 237 -10.60 6.95 -16.77
N GLU A 238 -9.42 6.83 -17.38
CA GLU A 238 -9.19 5.97 -18.53
C GLU A 238 -9.46 4.50 -18.22
N MET A 239 -9.07 4.05 -17.02
CA MET A 239 -9.38 2.69 -16.56
C MET A 239 -10.83 2.52 -16.11
N GLN A 240 -11.59 3.60 -15.90
CA GLN A 240 -12.94 3.55 -15.33
C GLN A 240 -12.99 2.69 -14.06
N ILE A 241 -12.14 3.03 -13.09
CA ILE A 241 -12.08 2.31 -11.81
C ILE A 241 -13.44 2.42 -11.12
N ASP A 242 -14.00 1.29 -10.72
CA ASP A 242 -15.24 1.28 -9.92
C ASP A 242 -14.98 1.45 -8.42
N VAL A 243 -16.02 1.72 -7.63
CA VAL A 243 -15.90 1.97 -6.18
C VAL A 243 -15.34 0.75 -5.44
N THR A 244 -15.62 -0.47 -5.90
CA THR A 244 -15.09 -1.69 -5.28
C THR A 244 -13.60 -1.85 -5.54
N GLU A 245 -13.18 -1.64 -6.79
CA GLU A 245 -11.76 -1.64 -7.18
C GLU A 245 -10.99 -0.54 -6.43
N PHE A 246 -11.56 0.67 -6.33
CA PHE A 246 -10.97 1.78 -5.58
C PHE A 246 -10.84 1.49 -4.08
N ALA A 247 -11.91 0.99 -3.44
CA ALA A 247 -11.90 0.64 -2.02
C ALA A 247 -10.82 -0.41 -1.72
N ALA A 248 -10.72 -1.45 -2.56
CA ALA A 248 -9.70 -2.48 -2.44
C ALA A 248 -8.29 -1.91 -2.62
N PHE A 249 -8.05 -1.15 -3.70
CA PHE A 249 -6.77 -0.51 -3.98
C PHE A 249 -6.31 0.41 -2.84
N LYS A 250 -7.22 1.27 -2.34
CA LYS A 250 -6.96 2.17 -1.21
C LYS A 250 -6.60 1.38 0.05
N THR A 251 -7.30 0.28 0.36
CA THR A 251 -6.97 -0.59 1.51
C THR A 251 -5.63 -1.31 1.33
N ILE A 252 -5.31 -1.81 0.13
CA ILE A 252 -4.03 -2.49 -0.16
C ILE A 252 -2.86 -1.54 0.09
N PHE A 253 -2.97 -0.29 -0.38
CA PHE A 253 -1.94 0.72 -0.20
C PHE A 253 -1.82 1.18 1.27
N PHE A 254 -2.96 1.34 1.95
CA PHE A 254 -2.99 1.74 3.37
C PHE A 254 -2.36 0.69 4.30
N LEU A 255 -2.59 -0.60 4.06
CA LEU A 255 -2.04 -1.70 4.85
C LEU A 255 -0.57 -1.97 4.50
N ASN A 256 0.29 -0.96 4.64
CA ASN A 256 1.71 -1.04 4.35
C ASN A 256 2.52 -1.58 5.54
N PRO A 257 3.03 -2.83 5.52
CA PRO A 257 3.89 -3.36 6.59
C PRO A 257 5.27 -2.71 6.63
N ASP A 258 5.65 -1.97 5.59
CA ASP A 258 6.94 -1.30 5.46
C ASP A 258 6.85 0.21 5.79
N ALA A 259 5.72 0.67 6.31
CA ALA A 259 5.60 2.01 6.83
C ALA A 259 6.60 2.24 8.00
N ASP A 260 7.16 3.44 8.05
CA ASP A 260 8.06 3.88 9.12
C ASP A 260 7.40 3.64 10.49
N ASP A 261 8.19 3.27 11.50
CA ASP A 261 7.77 3.09 12.90
C ASP A 261 6.78 1.93 13.18
N VAL A 262 6.45 1.08 12.18
CA VAL A 262 5.62 -0.11 12.41
C VAL A 262 6.44 -1.24 13.05
N ASN A 263 5.95 -1.76 14.18
CA ASN A 263 6.56 -2.86 14.89
C ASN A 263 6.61 -4.16 14.07
N ALA A 264 7.69 -4.93 14.22
CA ALA A 264 7.89 -6.21 13.54
C ALA A 264 6.74 -7.21 13.75
N ALA A 265 6.14 -7.24 14.95
CA ALA A 265 5.01 -8.11 15.28
C ALA A 265 3.72 -7.76 14.50
N SER A 266 3.55 -6.49 14.13
CA SER A 266 2.39 -6.00 13.39
C SER A 266 2.51 -6.20 11.88
N LYS A 267 3.75 -6.28 11.36
CA LYS A 267 4.02 -6.49 9.92
C LYS A 267 3.37 -7.76 9.36
N ALA A 268 3.35 -8.85 10.13
CA ALA A 268 2.72 -10.10 9.73
C ALA A 268 1.20 -9.93 9.54
N LYS A 269 0.52 -9.32 10.52
CA LYS A 269 -0.94 -9.06 10.49
C LYS A 269 -1.31 -8.13 9.34
N LEU A 270 -0.50 -7.10 9.09
CA LEU A 270 -0.69 -6.18 7.97
C LEU A 270 -0.53 -6.87 6.62
N SER A 271 0.51 -7.70 6.48
CA SER A 271 0.76 -8.46 5.26
C SER A 271 -0.36 -9.45 4.96
N GLU A 272 -0.89 -10.11 5.99
CA GLU A 272 -2.05 -11.00 5.87
C GLU A 272 -3.29 -10.24 5.40
N GLY A 273 -3.64 -9.13 6.06
CA GLY A 273 -4.78 -8.29 5.67
C GLY A 273 -4.65 -7.73 4.25
N ARG A 274 -3.47 -7.22 3.89
CA ARG A 274 -3.16 -6.74 2.53
C ARG A 274 -3.31 -7.85 1.49
N SER A 275 -2.79 -9.05 1.78
CA SER A 275 -2.89 -10.20 0.88
C SER A 275 -4.33 -10.66 0.68
N ALA A 276 -5.13 -10.67 1.75
CA ALA A 276 -6.55 -11.02 1.67
C ALA A 276 -7.33 -10.08 0.73
N VAL A 277 -7.14 -8.77 0.85
CA VAL A 277 -7.78 -7.77 -0.04
C VAL A 277 -7.27 -7.89 -1.47
N THR A 278 -5.96 -8.08 -1.65
CA THR A 278 -5.33 -8.26 -2.96
C THR A 278 -5.91 -9.47 -3.70
N ASN A 279 -6.02 -10.60 -3.03
CA ASN A 279 -6.61 -11.82 -3.59
C ASN A 279 -8.10 -11.68 -3.89
N ALA A 280 -8.83 -10.93 -3.05
CA ALA A 280 -10.24 -10.66 -3.29
C ALA A 280 -10.44 -9.75 -4.51
N LEU A 281 -9.62 -8.71 -4.66
CA LEU A 281 -9.64 -7.80 -5.81
C LEU A 281 -9.41 -8.55 -7.13
N TYR A 282 -8.41 -9.43 -7.17
CA TYR A 282 -8.13 -10.22 -8.36
C TYR A 282 -9.32 -11.12 -8.73
N ARG A 283 -9.93 -11.81 -7.75
CA ARG A 283 -11.13 -12.63 -7.98
C ARG A 283 -12.34 -11.80 -8.43
N TYR A 284 -12.51 -10.59 -7.90
CA TYR A 284 -13.55 -9.67 -8.35
C TYR A 284 -13.39 -9.32 -9.84
N MET A 285 -12.16 -9.03 -10.27
CA MET A 285 -11.87 -8.73 -11.68
C MET A 285 -12.11 -9.95 -12.58
N LEU A 286 -11.69 -11.15 -12.17
CA LEU A 286 -11.93 -12.41 -12.90
C LEU A 286 -13.41 -12.78 -13.08
N ARG A 287 -14.32 -12.21 -12.27
CA ARG A 287 -15.77 -12.44 -12.43
C ARG A 287 -16.41 -11.48 -13.43
N LYS A 288 -15.83 -10.30 -13.60
CA LYS A 288 -16.33 -9.28 -14.52
C LYS A 288 -15.76 -9.42 -15.92
N ARG A 289 -14.58 -10.03 -16.05
CA ARG A 289 -13.73 -10.02 -17.25
C ARG A 289 -13.08 -11.38 -17.45
N ASP A 290 -12.55 -11.64 -18.64
CA ASP A 290 -11.74 -12.83 -18.87
C ASP A 290 -10.40 -12.77 -18.10
N ALA A 291 -9.68 -13.89 -18.07
CA ALA A 291 -8.47 -14.00 -17.25
C ALA A 291 -7.31 -13.12 -17.74
N GLU A 292 -7.22 -12.87 -19.05
CA GLU A 292 -6.16 -12.04 -19.63
C GLU A 292 -6.44 -10.56 -19.33
N GLU A 293 -7.67 -10.10 -19.61
CA GLU A 293 -8.09 -8.72 -19.32
C GLU A 293 -8.06 -8.44 -17.81
N ALA A 294 -8.52 -9.38 -16.97
CA ALA A 294 -8.46 -9.24 -15.51
C ALA A 294 -7.01 -9.17 -15.01
N GLY A 295 -6.10 -9.95 -15.59
CA GLY A 295 -4.68 -9.93 -15.27
C GLY A 295 -4.03 -8.58 -15.60
N ASP A 296 -4.23 -8.08 -16.83
CA ASP A 296 -3.73 -6.76 -17.26
C ASP A 296 -4.28 -5.64 -16.35
N ARG A 297 -5.60 -5.61 -16.15
CA ARG A 297 -6.26 -4.59 -15.33
C ARG A 297 -5.77 -4.61 -13.89
N PHE A 298 -5.63 -5.79 -13.29
CA PHE A 298 -5.11 -5.95 -11.93
C PHE A 298 -3.69 -5.40 -11.81
N GLY A 299 -2.82 -5.73 -12.77
CA GLY A 299 -1.46 -5.20 -12.83
C GLY A 299 -1.44 -3.68 -12.95
N ARG A 300 -2.19 -3.11 -13.90
CA ARG A 300 -2.29 -1.66 -14.12
C ARG A 300 -2.79 -0.91 -12.89
N LEU A 301 -3.80 -1.45 -12.20
CA LEU A 301 -4.32 -0.85 -10.97
C LEU A 301 -3.26 -0.87 -9.85
N LEU A 302 -2.57 -1.98 -9.63
CA LEU A 302 -1.52 -2.06 -8.61
C LEU A 302 -0.31 -1.17 -8.92
N LEU A 303 0.00 -0.94 -10.20
CA LEU A 303 1.06 0.00 -10.61
C LEU A 303 0.72 1.45 -10.29
N LEU A 304 -0.55 1.82 -10.08
CA LEU A 304 -0.86 3.14 -9.48
C LEU A 304 -0.30 3.24 -8.04
N GLY A 305 -0.08 2.13 -7.36
CA GLY A 305 0.55 2.10 -6.04
C GLY A 305 2.00 2.60 -6.05
N THR A 306 2.75 2.38 -7.14
CA THR A 306 4.13 2.90 -7.24
C THR A 306 4.13 4.41 -7.38
N VAL A 307 3.18 4.96 -8.15
CA VAL A 307 2.94 6.40 -8.26
C VAL A 307 2.66 6.99 -6.88
N LEU A 308 1.73 6.39 -6.12
CA LEU A 308 1.39 6.85 -4.78
C LEU A 308 2.59 6.82 -3.82
N ALA A 309 3.41 5.78 -3.87
CA ALA A 309 4.62 5.69 -3.04
C ALA A 309 5.61 6.81 -3.37
N THR A 310 5.84 7.11 -4.66
CA THR A 310 6.70 8.23 -5.07
C THR A 310 6.14 9.58 -4.63
N MET A 311 4.83 9.81 -4.81
CA MET A 311 4.15 11.03 -4.37
C MET A 311 4.22 11.20 -2.85
N ALA A 312 4.14 10.11 -2.08
CA ALA A 312 4.24 10.15 -0.62
C ALA A 312 5.61 10.69 -0.17
N VAL A 313 6.69 10.19 -0.76
CA VAL A 313 8.07 10.59 -0.42
C VAL A 313 8.33 12.04 -0.79
N GLU A 314 8.08 12.41 -2.06
CA GLU A 314 8.35 13.78 -2.55
C GLU A 314 7.53 14.83 -1.78
N MET A 315 6.29 14.49 -1.43
CA MET A 315 5.43 15.43 -0.74
C MET A 315 5.70 15.50 0.76
N LYS A 316 6.24 14.44 1.38
CA LYS A 316 6.69 14.48 2.79
C LYS A 316 7.75 15.58 2.96
N GLU A 317 8.67 15.69 2.01
CA GLU A 317 9.66 16.78 1.98
C GLU A 317 9.01 18.16 1.80
N ALA A 318 8.07 18.29 0.85
CA ALA A 318 7.39 19.56 0.61
C ALA A 318 6.58 20.04 1.83
N VAL A 319 5.93 19.12 2.56
CA VAL A 319 5.19 19.42 3.78
C VAL A 319 6.13 19.85 4.92
N LEU A 320 7.28 19.18 5.08
CA LEU A 320 8.30 19.57 6.06
C LEU A 320 8.87 20.98 5.78
N VAL A 321 9.20 21.26 4.52
CA VAL A 321 9.68 22.58 4.09
C VAL A 321 8.63 23.66 4.35
N ALA A 322 7.36 23.38 4.03
CA ALA A 322 6.28 24.35 4.22
C ALA A 322 6.00 24.66 5.71
N ASP A 323 6.12 23.67 6.60
CA ASP A 323 6.04 23.90 8.06
C ASP A 323 7.27 24.65 8.58
N PHE A 324 8.48 24.26 8.15
CA PHE A 324 9.73 24.89 8.60
C PHE A 324 9.83 26.38 8.25
N PHE A 325 9.35 26.77 7.06
CA PHE A 325 9.36 28.17 6.61
C PHE A 325 8.04 28.92 6.88
N ASP A 326 7.13 28.35 7.68
CA ASP A 326 5.81 28.91 7.99
C ASP A 326 5.00 29.33 6.75
N GLN A 327 5.22 28.65 5.62
CA GLN A 327 4.48 28.88 4.37
C GLN A 327 3.05 28.38 4.48
N ILE A 328 2.84 27.34 5.29
CA ILE A 328 1.53 26.74 5.56
C ILE A 328 1.37 26.56 7.08
N LYS A 329 0.31 27.15 7.63
CA LYS A 329 -0.03 26.98 9.05
C LYS A 329 -0.87 25.72 9.25
N PHE A 330 -0.22 24.65 9.69
CA PHE A 330 -0.87 23.41 10.07
C PHE A 330 -1.45 23.49 11.50
N THR A 331 -2.65 22.94 11.70
CA THR A 331 -3.23 22.78 13.04
C THR A 331 -2.45 21.78 13.88
N THR A 332 -2.65 21.80 15.21
CA THR A 332 -2.02 20.84 16.13
C THR A 332 -2.31 19.39 15.73
N PHE A 333 -3.56 19.11 15.33
CA PHE A 333 -3.97 17.79 14.84
C PHE A 333 -3.16 17.38 13.60
N ALA A 334 -3.09 18.26 12.60
CA ALA A 334 -2.32 18.04 11.38
C ALA A 334 -0.83 17.80 11.67
N LYS A 335 -0.23 18.61 12.54
CA LYS A 335 1.17 18.46 12.94
C LYS A 335 1.44 17.12 13.62
N GLN A 336 0.59 16.71 14.55
CA GLN A 336 0.71 15.40 15.22
C GLN A 336 0.60 14.24 14.23
N LEU A 337 -0.29 14.34 13.25
CA LEU A 337 -0.48 13.30 12.23
C LEU A 337 0.71 13.24 11.28
N LEU A 338 1.14 14.38 10.73
CA LEU A 338 2.18 14.46 9.69
C LEU A 338 3.59 14.27 10.23
N PHE A 339 3.89 14.89 11.38
CA PHE A 339 5.24 14.96 11.95
C PHE A 339 5.43 14.07 13.19
N GLY A 340 4.35 13.45 13.66
CA GLY A 340 4.35 12.66 14.89
C GLY A 340 4.10 13.50 16.13
N ILE A 341 3.86 12.81 17.24
CA ILE A 341 3.62 13.42 18.55
C ILE A 341 4.99 13.69 19.18
N LYS A 342 5.37 14.96 19.29
CA LYS A 342 6.55 15.35 20.06
C LYS A 342 6.20 15.25 21.54
N HIS A 343 6.95 14.46 22.29
CA HIS A 343 6.97 14.57 23.74
C HIS A 343 7.80 15.81 24.06
N GLU A 344 7.15 16.91 24.43
CA GLU A 344 7.83 18.06 25.06
C GLU A 344 8.23 17.72 26.50
#